data_AF-A0A1G0FVY4-F1
#
_entry.id   AF-A0A1G0FVY4-F1
#
_cell.length_a   1.000
_cell.length_b   1.000
_cell.length_c   1.000
_cell.angle_alpha   90.00
_cell.angle_beta   90.00
_cell.angle_gamma   90.00
#
_symmetry.space_group_name_H-M   'P 1'
#
loop_
_entity.id
_entity.type
_entity.pdbx_description
1 polymer ?
#
loop_
_entity_poly.entity_id
_entity_poly.type
_entity_poly.pdbx_seq_one_letter_code
_entity_poly.pdbx_strand_id
1 'polypeptide(L)'
;MIMGKISNTFILAALSLYFSSGLISCAYGHTLVFGPEFFSSENVESQRVVKSFSVQDVSQKFFVSVQSGRGGEKGVGRGAIKINGKLVFPPDKLVKQFKILTKPVKLQKQNDISVEVTGEADAPVIVTIISLKAQTVTAKIPPIGGAVDIEGYASVIFPAGTFNAAQDVKISITASPPIQDIFEANATGPRLPYEIRINTGDKAPGKEVEVSVNYPDSFFASDYQIHVFARMHDNPDAPDVHDRFFMISSGLDDIVKTAKATLPEHAFSNRHGKNGTYEAIITVGLIH
;
A
#
# COMPACT_ATOMS: atom_id res chain seq x y z
N MET A 1 54.12 49.89 -0.90
CA MET A 1 53.69 49.60 0.50
C MET A 1 52.39 50.35 0.73
N ILE A 2 51.22 49.79 1.03
CA ILE A 2 50.81 48.44 1.41
C ILE A 2 49.43 48.18 0.78
N MET A 3 49.28 46.95 0.33
CA MET A 3 48.12 46.27 -0.22
C MET A 3 47.07 46.00 0.88
N GLY A 4 45.83 46.44 0.67
CA GLY A 4 44.69 46.14 1.54
C GLY A 4 43.69 45.23 0.82
N LYS A 5 43.86 43.91 0.98
CA LYS A 5 42.96 42.88 0.47
C LYS A 5 41.59 43.00 1.14
N ILE A 6 40.53 43.26 0.36
CA ILE A 6 39.16 43.06 0.84
C ILE A 6 38.88 41.55 0.82
N SER A 7 38.62 41.02 2.01
CA SER A 7 38.52 39.60 2.31
C SER A 7 37.23 39.00 1.73
N ASN A 8 37.38 38.10 0.76
CA ASN A 8 36.31 37.29 0.15
C ASN A 8 35.81 36.16 1.08
N THR A 9 35.51 36.46 2.34
CA THR A 9 35.23 35.45 3.38
C THR A 9 33.82 35.52 3.95
N PHE A 10 32.89 36.21 3.29
CA PHE A 10 31.50 36.35 3.78
C PHE A 10 30.41 35.78 2.85
N ILE A 11 30.76 35.25 1.67
CA ILE A 11 29.77 34.62 0.76
C ILE A 11 29.76 33.08 0.87
N LEU A 12 30.74 32.46 1.55
CA LEU A 12 30.83 31.00 1.67
C LEU A 12 30.11 30.39 2.88
N ALA A 13 29.48 31.19 3.74
CA ALA A 13 28.72 30.69 4.90
C ALA A 13 27.20 30.55 4.64
N ALA A 14 26.68 31.10 3.54
CA ALA A 14 25.25 31.07 3.23
C ALA A 14 24.83 29.92 2.29
N LEU A 15 25.79 29.14 1.75
CA LEU A 15 25.51 28.03 0.83
C LEU A 15 25.81 26.64 1.41
N SER A 16 26.32 26.57 2.65
CA SER A 16 26.67 25.31 3.33
C SER A 16 25.56 24.77 4.25
N LEU A 17 24.43 25.48 4.38
CA LEU A 17 23.26 25.04 5.15
C LEU A 17 22.18 24.33 4.30
N TYR A 18 22.45 24.08 3.02
CA TYR A 18 21.57 23.28 2.13
C TYR A 18 21.94 21.80 2.03
N PHE A 19 22.93 21.35 2.80
CA PHE A 19 23.27 19.94 2.99
C PHE A 19 23.04 19.48 4.43
N SER A 20 22.01 20.00 5.10
CA SER A 20 21.25 19.15 6.00
C SER A 20 20.58 18.11 5.12
N SER A 21 21.29 17.00 4.93
CA SER A 21 20.75 15.71 4.54
C SER A 21 19.48 15.49 5.32
N GLY A 22 18.37 15.87 4.68
CA GLY A 22 17.06 15.41 5.05
C GLY A 22 17.20 13.91 5.11
N LEU A 23 17.13 13.37 6.32
CA LEU A 23 16.59 12.04 6.50
C LEU A 23 15.30 12.10 5.70
N ILE A 24 15.29 11.49 4.51
CA ILE A 24 14.08 11.18 3.79
C ILE A 24 13.40 10.22 4.75
N SER A 25 12.65 10.78 5.70
CA SER A 25 11.66 10.04 6.42
C SER A 25 10.65 9.72 5.34
N CYS A 26 10.84 8.58 4.68
CA CYS A 26 9.76 7.89 4.01
C CYS A 26 8.77 7.57 5.14
N ALA A 27 7.99 8.57 5.54
CA ALA A 27 6.91 8.40 6.48
C ALA A 27 5.88 7.60 5.72
N TYR A 28 6.00 6.27 5.70
CA TYR A 28 4.97 5.42 5.15
C TYR A 28 3.70 5.66 5.96
N GLY A 29 2.56 5.76 5.28
CA GLY A 29 1.26 5.98 5.91
C GLY A 29 0.84 4.85 6.84
N HIS A 30 1.56 3.72 6.75
CA HIS A 30 1.48 2.57 7.63
C HIS A 30 2.61 2.61 8.65
N THR A 31 2.26 2.37 9.92
CA THR A 31 3.26 2.08 10.92
C THR A 31 3.42 0.58 11.05
N LEU A 32 4.66 0.11 11.01
CA LEU A 32 5.01 -1.25 11.36
C LEU A 32 4.75 -1.45 12.86
N VAL A 33 3.79 -2.32 13.18
CA VAL A 33 3.36 -2.59 14.56
C VAL A 33 4.07 -3.82 15.12
N PHE A 34 4.30 -4.81 14.26
CA PHE A 34 5.00 -6.04 14.59
C PHE A 34 5.61 -6.60 13.31
N GLY A 35 6.78 -7.22 13.39
CA GLY A 35 7.41 -7.83 12.22
C GLY A 35 8.35 -6.89 11.45
N PRO A 36 8.83 -7.31 10.26
CA PRO A 36 8.74 -8.68 9.75
C PRO A 36 9.50 -9.64 10.68
N GLU A 37 8.80 -10.67 11.16
CA GLU A 37 9.33 -11.63 12.13
C GLU A 37 9.26 -13.03 11.53
N PHE A 38 10.36 -13.76 11.66
CA PHE A 38 10.57 -15.04 10.98
C PHE A 38 10.32 -16.19 11.96
N PHE A 39 9.50 -17.15 11.55
CA PHE A 39 9.12 -18.32 12.33
C PHE A 39 9.42 -19.58 11.53
N SER A 40 10.41 -20.34 11.96
CA SER A 40 10.77 -21.65 11.40
C SER A 40 10.58 -22.72 12.47
N SER A 41 10.31 -23.95 12.04
CA SER A 41 10.44 -25.13 12.90
C SER A 41 11.79 -25.76 12.62
N GLU A 42 12.62 -25.95 13.65
CA GLU A 42 13.93 -26.62 13.51
C GLU A 42 13.80 -28.15 13.48
N ASN A 43 12.64 -28.71 13.87
CA ASN A 43 12.37 -30.14 13.96
C ASN A 43 11.01 -30.51 13.35
N VAL A 44 10.77 -31.82 13.19
CA VAL A 44 9.48 -32.36 12.69
C VAL A 44 8.31 -32.07 13.66
N GLU A 45 8.60 -31.81 14.93
CA GLU A 45 7.60 -31.47 15.95
C GLU A 45 7.05 -30.04 15.79
N SER A 46 5.81 -29.82 16.23
CA SER A 46 5.18 -28.50 16.20
C SER A 46 5.90 -27.54 17.16
N GLN A 47 6.40 -26.42 16.64
CA GLN A 47 6.97 -25.34 17.44
C GLN A 47 5.96 -24.21 17.58
N ARG A 48 5.60 -23.90 18.83
CA ARG A 48 4.75 -22.74 19.18
C ARG A 48 5.61 -21.63 19.76
N VAL A 49 5.67 -20.51 19.06
CA VAL A 49 6.34 -19.28 19.52
C VAL A 49 5.28 -18.26 19.92
N VAL A 50 5.48 -17.63 21.08
CA VAL A 50 4.62 -16.54 21.57
C VAL A 50 5.49 -15.29 21.72
N LYS A 51 5.05 -14.17 21.16
CA LYS A 51 5.70 -12.86 21.30
C LYS A 51 4.67 -11.83 21.75
N SER A 52 5.08 -10.92 22.62
CA SER A 52 4.27 -9.79 23.08
C SER A 52 4.66 -8.50 22.38
N PHE A 53 3.69 -7.64 22.10
CA PHE A 53 3.91 -6.33 21.49
C PHE A 53 2.82 -5.33 21.91
N SER A 54 3.10 -4.04 21.76
CA SER A 54 2.18 -2.98 22.15
C SER A 54 1.81 -2.08 20.98
N VAL A 55 0.62 -1.47 21.07
CA VAL A 55 0.16 -0.46 20.12
C VAL A 55 -0.25 0.80 20.87
N GLN A 56 0.08 1.96 20.31
CA GLN A 56 -0.24 3.24 20.93
C GLN A 56 -1.70 3.64 20.71
N ASP A 57 -2.15 3.55 19.46
CA ASP A 57 -3.49 3.97 19.03
C ASP A 57 -4.32 2.77 18.54
N VAL A 58 -5.13 2.21 19.44
CA VAL A 58 -6.00 1.05 19.15
C VAL A 58 -7.18 1.38 18.23
N SER A 59 -7.42 2.67 17.91
CA SER A 59 -8.51 3.08 17.02
C SER A 59 -8.18 2.89 15.54
N GLN A 60 -6.89 2.68 15.22
CA GLN A 60 -6.44 2.43 13.85
C GLN A 60 -6.93 1.08 13.35
N LYS A 61 -7.02 0.95 12.02
CA LYS A 61 -7.22 -0.35 11.39
C LYS A 61 -5.87 -1.07 11.35
N PHE A 62 -5.86 -2.35 11.66
CA PHE A 62 -4.64 -3.16 11.62
C PHE A 62 -4.82 -4.35 10.70
N PHE A 63 -3.74 -4.73 10.04
CA PHE A 63 -3.71 -5.86 9.13
C PHE A 63 -2.53 -6.73 9.47
N VAL A 64 -2.77 -8.03 9.65
CA VAL A 64 -1.71 -9.03 9.68
C VAL A 64 -1.48 -9.54 8.26
N SER A 65 -0.23 -9.61 7.87
CA SER A 65 0.28 -10.21 6.64
C SER A 65 1.18 -11.38 7.01
N VAL A 66 1.03 -12.48 6.28
CA VAL A 66 1.76 -13.72 6.50
C VAL A 66 2.31 -14.18 5.18
N GLN A 67 3.61 -14.42 5.13
CA GLN A 67 4.31 -14.79 3.90
C GLN A 67 5.09 -16.09 4.09
N SER A 68 5.19 -16.88 3.03
CA SER A 68 6.14 -17.99 2.98
C SER A 68 7.52 -17.47 2.57
N GLY A 69 8.57 -17.82 3.31
CA GLY A 69 9.94 -17.59 2.89
C GLY A 69 10.25 -18.32 1.58
N ARG A 70 11.01 -17.70 0.68
CA ARG A 70 11.52 -18.29 -0.57
C ARG A 70 10.44 -18.75 -1.57
N GLY A 71 9.88 -17.77 -2.28
CA GLY A 71 9.29 -17.95 -3.62
C GLY A 71 8.13 -18.94 -3.79
N GLY A 72 7.50 -19.40 -2.70
CA GLY A 72 6.36 -20.30 -2.77
C GLY A 72 6.63 -21.69 -3.37
N GLU A 73 7.88 -22.08 -3.65
CA GLU A 73 8.16 -23.32 -4.40
C GLU A 73 8.18 -24.59 -3.51
N LYS A 74 8.42 -24.45 -2.20
CA LYS A 74 8.35 -25.57 -1.25
C LYS A 74 7.51 -25.19 -0.04
N GLY A 75 6.54 -26.05 0.27
CA GLY A 75 5.45 -25.76 1.18
C GLY A 75 5.92 -25.38 2.58
N VAL A 76 5.29 -24.37 3.16
CA VAL A 76 5.35 -24.12 4.59
C VAL A 76 4.70 -25.32 5.29
N GLY A 77 5.34 -25.78 6.37
CA GLY A 77 4.71 -26.68 7.33
C GLY A 77 3.34 -26.17 7.79
N ARG A 78 2.43 -27.05 8.24
CA ARG A 78 1.11 -26.61 8.72
C ARG A 78 1.29 -25.64 9.87
N GLY A 79 0.55 -24.52 9.89
CA GLY A 79 0.73 -23.54 10.95
C GLY A 79 -0.54 -22.82 11.37
N ALA A 80 -0.57 -22.27 12.57
CA ALA A 80 -1.69 -21.48 13.06
C ALA A 80 -1.19 -20.16 13.64
N ILE A 81 -1.89 -19.07 13.33
CA ILE A 81 -1.57 -17.76 13.90
C ILE A 81 -2.76 -17.29 14.73
N LYS A 82 -2.49 -17.01 16.00
CA LYS A 82 -3.44 -16.45 16.97
C LYS A 82 -2.93 -15.11 17.47
N ILE A 83 -3.84 -14.15 17.65
CA ILE A 83 -3.56 -12.88 18.31
C ILE A 83 -4.53 -12.74 19.49
N ASN A 84 -4.00 -12.52 20.69
CA ASN A 84 -4.76 -12.48 21.95
C ASN A 84 -5.67 -13.70 22.13
N GLY A 85 -5.13 -14.89 21.80
CA GLY A 85 -5.87 -16.16 21.82
C GLY A 85 -6.88 -16.36 20.68
N LYS A 86 -7.22 -15.33 19.91
CA LYS A 86 -8.16 -15.43 18.77
C LYS A 86 -7.43 -15.95 17.53
N LEU A 87 -7.99 -17.00 16.91
CA LEU A 87 -7.45 -17.55 15.66
C LEU A 87 -7.64 -16.57 14.50
N VAL A 88 -6.54 -16.21 13.84
CA VAL A 88 -6.53 -15.30 12.68
C VAL A 88 -6.32 -16.07 11.39
N PHE A 89 -5.29 -16.91 11.36
CA PHE A 89 -5.05 -17.86 10.27
C PHE A 89 -5.12 -19.28 10.82
N PRO A 90 -6.12 -20.07 10.39
CA PRO A 90 -6.22 -21.47 10.77
C PRO A 90 -5.22 -22.34 9.99
N PRO A 91 -4.90 -23.56 10.48
CA PRO A 91 -4.00 -24.51 9.84
C PRO A 91 -4.23 -24.73 8.35
N ASP A 92 -5.49 -24.92 7.94
CA ASP A 92 -5.90 -25.16 6.56
C ASP A 92 -5.60 -24.01 5.60
N LYS A 93 -5.49 -22.78 6.11
CA LYS A 93 -5.10 -21.61 5.30
C LYS A 93 -3.59 -21.45 5.16
N LEU A 94 -2.83 -22.07 6.06
CA LEU A 94 -1.37 -22.14 6.02
C LEU A 94 -0.92 -23.54 5.55
N VAL A 95 -1.77 -24.21 4.75
CA VAL A 95 -1.50 -25.48 4.09
C VAL A 95 -1.35 -25.24 2.59
N LYS A 96 -0.34 -25.87 1.97
CA LYS A 96 0.11 -25.65 0.58
C LYS A 96 0.87 -24.34 0.36
N GLN A 97 1.48 -24.21 -0.81
CA GLN A 97 2.21 -23.03 -1.26
C GLN A 97 1.29 -21.80 -1.21
N PHE A 98 1.46 -20.94 -0.21
CA PHE A 98 0.85 -19.63 -0.15
C PHE A 98 1.98 -18.61 -0.11
N LYS A 99 1.93 -17.57 -0.93
CA LYS A 99 3.02 -16.58 -0.92
C LYS A 99 2.77 -15.46 0.06
N ILE A 100 1.56 -14.88 0.07
CA ILE A 100 1.15 -13.84 1.03
C ILE A 100 -0.34 -14.01 1.36
N LEU A 101 -0.70 -13.92 2.64
CA LEU A 101 -2.06 -13.87 3.14
C LEU A 101 -2.25 -12.66 4.05
N THR A 102 -3.32 -11.90 3.86
CA THR A 102 -3.59 -10.68 4.65
C THR A 102 -4.97 -10.72 5.27
N LYS A 103 -5.10 -10.32 6.54
CA LYS A 103 -6.39 -10.19 7.23
C LYS A 103 -6.46 -8.99 8.16
N PRO A 104 -7.62 -8.31 8.25
CA PRO A 104 -7.84 -7.30 9.26
C PRO A 104 -7.89 -7.92 10.67
N VAL A 105 -7.28 -7.25 11.64
CA VAL A 105 -7.25 -7.66 13.05
C VAL A 105 -7.62 -6.50 13.97
N LYS A 106 -8.19 -6.82 15.13
CA LYS A 106 -8.40 -5.86 16.22
C LYS A 106 -7.34 -6.08 17.27
N LEU A 107 -6.63 -5.02 17.64
CA LEU A 107 -5.57 -5.05 18.63
C LEU A 107 -5.98 -4.29 19.88
N GLN A 108 -5.39 -4.68 21.00
CA GLN A 108 -5.46 -4.01 22.30
C GLN A 108 -4.14 -3.26 22.53
N LYS A 109 -4.02 -2.46 23.60
CA LYS A 109 -2.76 -1.75 23.90
C LYS A 109 -1.57 -2.70 24.09
N GLN A 110 -1.82 -3.88 24.65
CA GLN A 110 -0.86 -4.97 24.78
C GLN A 110 -1.45 -6.20 24.09
N ASN A 111 -0.64 -6.89 23.31
CA ASN A 111 -1.07 -8.06 22.56
C ASN A 111 -0.03 -9.15 22.65
N ASP A 112 -0.52 -10.39 22.58
CA ASP A 112 0.31 -11.56 22.33
C ASP A 112 -0.03 -12.13 20.95
N ILE A 113 1.00 -12.37 20.15
CA ILE A 113 0.89 -13.17 18.94
C ILE A 113 1.49 -14.55 19.22
N SER A 114 0.75 -15.58 18.87
CA SER A 114 1.21 -16.96 18.92
C SER A 114 1.23 -17.51 17.50
N VAL A 115 2.40 -17.96 17.07
CA VAL A 115 2.61 -18.63 15.78
C VAL A 115 3.00 -20.06 16.07
N GLU A 116 2.23 -20.99 15.55
CA GLU A 116 2.53 -22.40 15.55
C GLU A 116 2.96 -22.80 14.14
N VAL A 117 4.12 -23.45 14.02
CA VAL A 117 4.65 -23.97 12.76
C VAL A 117 4.98 -25.45 12.97
N THR A 118 4.45 -26.32 12.12
CA THR A 118 4.58 -27.78 12.23
C THR A 118 5.20 -28.37 10.97
N GLY A 119 6.24 -29.18 11.14
CA GLY A 119 6.93 -29.89 10.07
C GLY A 119 8.23 -29.20 9.66
N GLU A 120 9.07 -29.96 8.96
CA GLU A 120 10.35 -29.49 8.42
C GLU A 120 10.06 -28.51 7.27
N ALA A 121 9.93 -27.24 7.62
CA ALA A 121 9.72 -26.19 6.65
C ALA A 121 11.08 -25.69 6.18
N ASP A 122 11.43 -25.95 4.91
CA ASP A 122 12.61 -25.38 4.22
C ASP A 122 12.58 -23.82 4.19
N ALA A 123 11.46 -23.22 4.59
CA ALA A 123 11.17 -21.80 4.52
C ALA A 123 10.47 -21.29 5.79
N PRO A 124 10.92 -20.14 6.36
CA PRO A 124 10.25 -19.52 7.49
C PRO A 124 8.89 -18.93 7.09
N VAL A 125 7.95 -18.91 8.04
CA VAL A 125 6.77 -18.05 7.98
C VAL A 125 7.18 -16.66 8.42
N ILE A 126 6.92 -15.66 7.58
CA ILE A 126 7.17 -14.25 7.90
C ILE A 126 5.85 -13.63 8.31
N VAL A 127 5.77 -13.07 9.52
CA VAL A 127 4.57 -12.40 10.01
C VAL A 127 4.85 -10.92 10.22
N THR A 128 3.97 -10.10 9.67
CA THR A 128 4.03 -8.64 9.76
C THR A 128 2.65 -8.12 10.14
N ILE A 129 2.58 -7.16 11.07
CA ILE A 129 1.36 -6.41 11.38
C ILE A 129 1.63 -4.95 11.08
N ILE A 130 0.78 -4.36 10.25
CA ILE A 130 0.82 -2.93 9.92
C ILE A 130 -0.46 -2.24 10.37
N SER A 131 -0.33 -0.99 10.80
CA SER A 131 -1.47 -0.12 10.97
C SER A 131 -1.81 0.61 9.68
N LEU A 132 -3.07 1.03 9.57
CA LEU A 132 -3.59 1.87 8.51
C LEU A 132 -4.20 3.10 9.17
N LYS A 133 -3.54 4.24 9.01
CA LYS A 133 -4.07 5.54 9.42
C LYS A 133 -4.94 6.08 8.30
N ALA A 134 -6.27 6.04 8.48
CA ALA A 134 -7.18 6.64 7.53
C ALA A 134 -6.83 8.12 7.35
N GLN A 135 -6.66 8.54 6.10
CA GLN A 135 -6.29 9.91 5.75
C GLN A 135 -7.16 10.40 4.60
N THR A 136 -7.39 11.71 4.58
CA THR A 136 -8.08 12.40 3.50
C THR A 136 -7.39 13.73 3.29
N VAL A 137 -7.08 14.03 2.03
CA VAL A 137 -6.55 15.32 1.60
C VAL A 137 -7.53 15.90 0.58
N THR A 138 -7.74 17.20 0.64
CA THR A 138 -8.54 17.93 -0.36
C THR A 138 -7.69 19.05 -0.91
N ALA A 139 -7.69 19.19 -2.23
CA ALA A 139 -6.92 20.20 -2.94
C ALA A 139 -7.76 20.78 -4.07
N LYS A 140 -7.56 22.06 -4.36
CA LYS A 140 -8.20 22.73 -5.49
C LYS A 140 -7.22 22.77 -6.66
N ILE A 141 -7.53 22.02 -7.71
CA ILE A 141 -6.67 21.86 -8.89
C ILE A 141 -7.07 22.88 -9.96
N PRO A 142 -6.21 23.86 -10.28
CA PRO A 142 -6.49 24.83 -11.32
C PRO A 142 -6.32 24.22 -12.73
N PRO A 143 -6.77 24.90 -13.80
CA PRO A 143 -6.61 24.41 -15.18
C PRO A 143 -5.16 24.17 -15.63
N ILE A 144 -4.19 24.83 -14.98
CA ILE A 144 -2.76 24.60 -15.24
C ILE A 144 -2.25 23.26 -14.70
N GLY A 145 -3.10 22.50 -14.00
CA GLY A 145 -2.74 21.24 -13.36
C GLY A 145 -2.28 21.42 -11.90
N GLY A 146 -1.87 20.32 -11.29
CA GLY A 146 -1.38 20.31 -9.92
C GLY A 146 -1.08 18.90 -9.42
N ALA A 147 -0.37 18.81 -8.30
CA ALA A 147 -0.10 17.56 -7.61
C ALA A 147 -0.79 17.56 -6.24
N VAL A 148 -1.22 16.38 -5.80
CA VAL A 148 -1.79 16.16 -4.48
C VAL A 148 -1.08 14.97 -3.85
N ASP A 149 -0.38 15.24 -2.76
CA ASP A 149 0.30 14.22 -1.98
C ASP A 149 -0.58 13.79 -0.81
N ILE A 150 -0.70 12.48 -0.63
CA ILE A 150 -1.23 11.87 0.58
C ILE A 150 -0.07 11.18 1.30
N GLU A 151 0.43 11.87 2.32
CA GLU A 151 1.69 11.57 3.00
C GLU A 151 1.83 10.07 3.30
N GLY A 152 2.88 9.48 2.73
CA GLY A 152 3.22 8.08 2.97
C GLY A 152 2.47 7.04 2.18
N TYR A 153 1.51 7.44 1.36
CA TYR A 153 0.69 6.53 0.58
C TYR A 153 0.86 6.73 -0.91
N ALA A 154 0.67 7.97 -1.40
CA ALA A 154 0.71 8.23 -2.83
C ALA A 154 0.90 9.71 -3.16
N SER A 155 1.34 9.96 -4.39
CA SER A 155 1.28 11.25 -5.07
C SER A 155 0.40 11.10 -6.31
N VAL A 156 -0.46 12.08 -6.56
CA VAL A 156 -1.35 12.12 -7.73
C VAL A 156 -1.13 13.43 -8.47
N ILE A 157 -0.77 13.33 -9.74
CA ILE A 157 -0.49 14.48 -10.60
C ILE A 157 -1.60 14.59 -11.64
N PHE A 158 -2.22 15.76 -11.66
CA PHE A 158 -3.20 16.18 -12.66
C PHE A 158 -2.48 17.08 -13.67
N PRO A 159 -2.23 16.63 -14.91
CA PRO A 159 -1.59 17.45 -15.93
C PRO A 159 -2.38 18.73 -16.26
N ALA A 160 -1.72 19.68 -16.90
CA ALA A 160 -2.40 20.87 -17.42
C ALA A 160 -3.53 20.47 -18.39
N GLY A 161 -4.69 21.14 -18.27
CA GLY A 161 -5.87 20.84 -19.06
C GLY A 161 -6.69 19.64 -18.58
N THR A 162 -6.34 19.00 -17.45
CA THR A 162 -7.19 17.99 -16.81
C THR A 162 -8.59 18.55 -16.53
N PHE A 163 -8.66 19.80 -16.06
CA PHE A 163 -9.91 20.51 -15.77
C PHE A 163 -9.94 21.86 -16.49
N ASN A 164 -11.09 22.25 -17.03
CA ASN A 164 -11.27 23.55 -17.70
C ASN A 164 -11.51 24.72 -16.72
N ALA A 165 -11.75 24.40 -15.45
CA ALA A 165 -11.90 25.34 -14.34
C ALA A 165 -11.26 24.74 -13.08
N ALA A 166 -11.06 25.55 -12.05
CA ALA A 166 -10.51 25.03 -10.80
C ALA A 166 -11.47 24.00 -10.15
N GLN A 167 -11.00 22.78 -9.91
CA GLN A 167 -11.79 21.65 -9.42
C GLN A 167 -11.34 21.23 -8.02
N ASP A 168 -12.28 21.01 -7.11
CA ASP A 168 -11.96 20.43 -5.81
C ASP A 168 -11.80 18.91 -5.97
N VAL A 169 -10.61 18.42 -5.65
CA VAL A 169 -10.24 17.01 -5.68
C VAL A 169 -10.04 16.53 -4.24
N LYS A 170 -10.55 15.34 -3.95
CA LYS A 170 -10.38 14.68 -2.67
C LYS A 170 -9.70 13.33 -2.87
N ILE A 171 -8.61 13.10 -2.15
CA ILE A 171 -7.89 11.83 -2.11
C ILE A 171 -8.03 11.23 -0.73
N SER A 172 -8.35 9.95 -0.64
CA SER A 172 -8.49 9.27 0.64
C SER A 172 -7.97 7.84 0.64
N ILE A 173 -7.49 7.40 1.80
CA ILE A 173 -7.10 6.01 2.04
C ILE A 173 -8.23 5.29 2.76
N THR A 174 -8.72 4.23 2.14
CA THR A 174 -9.76 3.40 2.73
C THR A 174 -9.36 1.93 2.71
N ALA A 175 -10.03 1.14 3.54
CA ALA A 175 -9.96 -0.31 3.47
C ALA A 175 -11.37 -0.83 3.62
N SER A 176 -11.93 -1.29 2.50
CA SER A 176 -13.32 -1.66 2.34
C SER A 176 -13.45 -3.14 1.99
N PRO A 177 -14.05 -3.98 2.87
CA PRO A 177 -14.24 -5.41 2.59
C PRO A 177 -14.97 -5.68 1.27
N PRO A 178 -16.05 -4.95 0.91
CA PRO A 178 -16.68 -5.14 -0.40
C PRO A 178 -15.74 -4.88 -1.59
N ILE A 179 -14.81 -3.93 -1.48
CA ILE A 179 -13.82 -3.65 -2.54
C ILE A 179 -12.76 -4.75 -2.58
N GLN A 180 -12.38 -5.27 -1.41
CA GLN A 180 -11.50 -6.43 -1.30
C GLN A 180 -12.09 -7.64 -2.03
N ASP A 181 -13.35 -7.95 -1.77
CA ASP A 181 -14.03 -9.10 -2.37
C ASP A 181 -14.06 -9.00 -3.90
N ILE A 182 -14.28 -7.80 -4.45
CA ILE A 182 -14.22 -7.54 -5.89
C ILE A 182 -12.82 -7.78 -6.45
N PHE A 183 -11.76 -7.35 -5.75
CA PHE A 183 -10.39 -7.61 -6.18
C PHE A 183 -10.10 -9.11 -6.16
N GLU A 184 -10.38 -9.80 -5.05
CA GLU A 184 -10.09 -11.23 -4.88
C GLU A 184 -10.87 -12.11 -5.85
N ALA A 185 -12.04 -11.68 -6.31
CA ALA A 185 -12.82 -12.39 -7.31
C ALA A 185 -12.27 -12.27 -8.74
N ASN A 186 -11.46 -11.25 -9.05
CA ASN A 186 -11.12 -10.89 -10.44
C ASN A 186 -9.62 -10.71 -10.71
N ALA A 187 -8.80 -10.53 -9.68
CA ALA A 187 -7.36 -10.36 -9.80
C ALA A 187 -6.64 -11.50 -9.09
N THR A 188 -5.47 -11.87 -9.62
CA THR A 188 -4.61 -12.89 -9.04
C THR A 188 -3.58 -12.25 -8.12
N GLY A 189 -3.28 -12.93 -7.02
CA GLY A 189 -2.21 -12.56 -6.10
C GLY A 189 -2.60 -11.56 -5.01
N PRO A 190 -1.67 -11.30 -4.07
CA PRO A 190 -1.90 -10.42 -2.94
C PRO A 190 -1.93 -8.94 -3.35
N ARG A 191 -2.58 -8.13 -2.52
CA ARG A 191 -2.64 -6.67 -2.68
C ARG A 191 -2.33 -5.94 -1.38
N LEU A 192 -2.04 -4.65 -1.49
CA LEU A 192 -2.03 -3.77 -0.33
C LEU A 192 -3.39 -3.86 0.38
N PRO A 193 -3.42 -3.82 1.73
CA PRO A 193 -4.66 -4.01 2.49
C PRO A 193 -5.64 -2.83 2.45
N TYR A 194 -5.39 -1.87 1.58
CA TYR A 194 -6.12 -0.63 1.45
C TYR A 194 -6.23 -0.25 -0.02
N GLU A 195 -7.08 0.71 -0.28
CA GLU A 195 -7.27 1.32 -1.58
C GLU A 195 -7.14 2.83 -1.46
N ILE A 196 -6.63 3.45 -2.52
CA ILE A 196 -6.58 4.91 -2.68
C ILE A 196 -7.79 5.29 -3.53
N ARG A 197 -8.60 6.22 -3.02
CA ARG A 197 -9.75 6.77 -3.73
C ARG A 197 -9.46 8.20 -4.14
N ILE A 198 -9.57 8.48 -5.44
CA ILE A 198 -9.33 9.79 -6.04
C ILE A 198 -10.67 10.29 -6.56
N ASN A 199 -11.30 11.22 -5.85
CA ASN A 199 -12.58 11.80 -6.20
C ASN A 199 -12.37 13.20 -6.81
N THR A 200 -12.88 13.42 -8.01
CA THR A 200 -12.72 14.67 -8.76
C THR A 200 -13.99 15.53 -8.76
N GLY A 201 -14.95 15.21 -7.90
CA GLY A 201 -16.20 15.95 -7.78
C GLY A 201 -17.17 15.65 -8.91
N ASP A 202 -17.81 16.68 -9.45
CA ASP A 202 -18.86 16.62 -10.46
C ASP A 202 -18.34 16.43 -11.90
N LYS A 203 -17.02 16.47 -12.11
CA LYS A 203 -16.40 16.31 -13.42
C LYS A 203 -15.37 15.18 -13.44
N ALA A 204 -15.43 14.38 -14.50
CA ALA A 204 -14.34 13.47 -14.84
C ALA A 204 -13.10 14.28 -15.28
N PRO A 205 -11.88 13.77 -15.05
CA PRO A 205 -10.68 14.28 -15.70
C PRO A 205 -10.83 14.24 -17.24
N GLY A 206 -10.47 15.33 -17.92
CA GLY A 206 -10.39 15.36 -19.39
C GLY A 206 -9.03 14.94 -19.95
N LYS A 207 -8.16 14.41 -19.08
CA LYS A 207 -6.83 13.88 -19.36
C LYS A 207 -6.54 12.72 -18.42
N GLU A 208 -5.59 11.90 -18.82
CA GLU A 208 -5.04 10.86 -17.95
C GLU A 208 -4.37 11.47 -16.72
N VAL A 209 -4.46 10.77 -15.60
CA VAL A 209 -3.95 11.21 -14.29
C VAL A 209 -2.80 10.32 -13.88
N GLU A 210 -1.66 10.90 -13.53
CA GLU A 210 -0.49 10.12 -13.11
C GLU A 210 -0.58 9.84 -11.60
N VAL A 211 -0.25 8.61 -11.22
CA VAL A 211 -0.22 8.19 -9.82
C VAL A 211 1.09 7.51 -9.50
N SER A 212 1.64 7.83 -8.33
CA SER A 212 2.78 7.14 -7.73
C SER A 212 2.34 6.61 -6.37
N VAL A 213 2.31 5.29 -6.20
CA VAL A 213 1.83 4.64 -4.97
C VAL A 213 3.01 4.01 -4.23
N ASN A 214 3.18 4.39 -2.97
CA ASN A 214 4.20 3.82 -2.10
C ASN A 214 3.76 2.44 -1.63
N TYR A 215 4.69 1.49 -1.60
CA TYR A 215 4.46 0.17 -1.01
C TYR A 215 5.56 -0.12 0.03
N PRO A 216 5.25 -0.80 1.13
CA PRO A 216 6.26 -1.12 2.13
C PRO A 216 7.20 -2.21 1.62
N ASP A 217 8.45 -2.25 2.10
CA ASP A 217 9.42 -3.29 1.75
C ASP A 217 8.89 -4.70 2.01
N SER A 218 8.09 -4.85 3.07
CA SER A 218 7.43 -6.11 3.42
C SER A 218 6.35 -6.55 2.42
N PHE A 219 5.92 -5.70 1.48
CA PHE A 219 4.95 -6.08 0.46
C PHE A 219 5.59 -6.81 -0.73
N PHE A 220 6.92 -6.83 -0.83
CA PHE A 220 7.63 -7.47 -1.93
C PHE A 220 7.92 -8.94 -1.68
N ALA A 221 7.66 -9.77 -2.68
CA ALA A 221 8.22 -11.12 -2.80
C ALA A 221 8.97 -11.18 -4.14
N SER A 222 10.18 -11.74 -4.13
CA SER A 222 11.20 -11.64 -5.21
C SER A 222 10.81 -12.21 -6.58
N ASP A 223 9.63 -12.80 -6.68
CA ASP A 223 9.11 -13.53 -7.81
C ASP A 223 7.72 -13.04 -8.25
N TYR A 224 7.38 -11.82 -7.86
CA TYR A 224 6.17 -11.13 -8.28
C TYR A 224 6.50 -9.81 -8.96
N GLN A 225 5.71 -9.49 -9.97
CA GLN A 225 5.64 -8.15 -10.53
C GLN A 225 4.65 -7.32 -9.72
N ILE A 226 5.09 -6.16 -9.25
CA ILE A 226 4.23 -5.17 -8.62
C ILE A 226 3.49 -4.41 -9.72
N HIS A 227 2.16 -4.33 -9.59
CA HIS A 227 1.32 -3.55 -10.51
C HIS A 227 0.31 -2.67 -9.79
N VAL A 228 -0.02 -1.53 -10.41
CA VAL A 228 -1.18 -0.73 -10.00
C VAL A 228 -2.42 -1.32 -10.65
N PHE A 229 -3.48 -1.49 -9.88
CA PHE A 229 -4.79 -1.91 -10.36
C PHE A 229 -5.80 -0.81 -10.14
N ALA A 230 -6.67 -0.60 -11.13
CA ALA A 230 -7.81 0.30 -11.03
C ALA A 230 -9.11 -0.49 -11.13
N ARG A 231 -10.08 -0.18 -10.28
CA ARG A 231 -11.45 -0.67 -10.44
C ARG A 231 -12.09 0.10 -11.59
N MET A 232 -12.44 -0.62 -12.65
CA MET A 232 -13.10 -0.03 -13.82
C MET A 232 -14.27 -0.90 -14.27
N HIS A 233 -15.05 -0.36 -15.18
CA HIS A 233 -16.15 -1.07 -15.80
C HIS A 233 -15.68 -1.65 -17.14
N ASP A 234 -15.85 -2.96 -17.33
CA ASP A 234 -15.28 -3.71 -18.47
C ASP A 234 -15.82 -3.24 -19.83
N ASN A 235 -17.10 -2.85 -19.89
CA ASN A 235 -17.71 -2.29 -21.08
C ASN A 235 -18.88 -1.37 -20.66
N PRO A 236 -18.80 -0.04 -20.89
CA PRO A 236 -19.86 0.90 -20.52
C PRO A 236 -21.20 0.62 -21.20
N ASP A 237 -21.21 -0.12 -22.31
CA ASP A 237 -22.38 -0.38 -23.15
C ASP A 237 -23.04 -1.75 -22.90
N ALA A 238 -22.44 -2.60 -22.05
CA ALA A 238 -22.98 -3.91 -21.72
C ALA A 238 -23.75 -3.89 -20.37
N PRO A 239 -25.05 -4.21 -20.35
CA PRO A 239 -25.89 -4.05 -19.15
C PRO A 239 -25.54 -5.00 -17.99
N ASP A 240 -24.84 -6.11 -18.27
CA ASP A 240 -24.66 -7.22 -17.32
C ASP A 240 -23.23 -7.39 -16.78
N VAL A 241 -22.36 -6.39 -16.94
CA VAL A 241 -20.98 -6.52 -16.47
C VAL A 241 -20.76 -5.86 -15.12
N HIS A 242 -20.11 -6.56 -14.20
CA HIS A 242 -19.72 -6.03 -12.91
C HIS A 242 -18.38 -5.30 -13.00
N ASP A 243 -18.20 -4.28 -12.15
CA ASP A 243 -16.90 -3.63 -12.01
C ASP A 243 -15.86 -4.67 -11.54
N ARG A 244 -14.65 -4.59 -12.11
CA ARG A 244 -13.53 -5.44 -11.75
C ARG A 244 -12.25 -4.62 -11.67
N PHE A 245 -11.22 -5.21 -11.07
CA PHE A 245 -9.89 -4.60 -11.08
C PHE A 245 -9.14 -4.98 -12.35
N PHE A 246 -8.66 -3.95 -13.04
CA PHE A 246 -7.81 -4.09 -14.20
C PHE A 246 -6.40 -3.67 -13.83
N MET A 247 -5.43 -4.45 -14.29
CA MET A 247 -4.02 -4.08 -14.22
C MET A 247 -3.79 -2.85 -15.11
N ILE A 248 -3.16 -1.82 -14.56
CA ILE A 248 -2.70 -0.65 -15.29
C ILE A 248 -1.21 -0.82 -15.51
N SER A 249 -0.73 -0.52 -16.72
CA SER A 249 0.70 -0.51 -17.03
C SER A 249 1.43 0.37 -16.02
N SER A 250 2.33 -0.24 -15.23
CA SER A 250 3.05 0.45 -14.18
C SER A 250 4.56 0.29 -14.30
N GLY A 251 5.28 1.39 -14.03
CA GLY A 251 6.71 1.40 -13.82
C GLY A 251 7.04 1.30 -12.34
N LEU A 252 8.12 0.59 -12.01
CA LEU A 252 8.62 0.50 -10.65
C LEU A 252 9.84 1.40 -10.47
N ASP A 253 9.85 2.08 -9.34
CA ASP A 253 11.02 2.79 -8.84
C ASP A 253 11.44 2.12 -7.53
N ASP A 254 12.32 1.12 -7.65
CA ASP A 254 12.74 0.26 -6.54
C ASP A 254 13.60 0.98 -5.50
N ILE A 255 14.11 2.18 -5.85
CA ILE A 255 14.90 3.02 -4.95
C ILE A 255 13.96 3.72 -3.96
N VAL A 256 12.87 4.31 -4.46
CA VAL A 256 11.88 5.00 -3.61
C VAL A 256 10.68 4.12 -3.23
N LYS A 257 10.65 2.86 -3.67
CA LYS A 257 9.59 1.88 -3.41
C LYS A 257 8.21 2.40 -3.82
N THR A 258 8.14 2.85 -5.07
CA THR A 258 6.89 3.37 -5.66
C THR A 258 6.50 2.62 -6.92
N ALA A 259 5.20 2.38 -7.07
CA ALA A 259 4.59 1.90 -8.30
C ALA A 259 3.93 3.09 -8.99
N LYS A 260 4.42 3.42 -10.20
CA LYS A 260 3.96 4.57 -10.99
C LYS A 260 3.06 4.08 -12.11
N ALA A 261 1.91 4.73 -12.30
CA ALA A 261 0.98 4.37 -13.36
C ALA A 261 0.26 5.61 -13.89
N THR A 262 -0.28 5.49 -15.10
CA THR A 262 -1.13 6.53 -15.71
C THR A 262 -2.56 6.00 -15.75
N LEU A 263 -3.45 6.65 -15.01
CA LEU A 263 -4.86 6.27 -14.94
C LEU A 263 -5.59 6.85 -16.16
N PRO A 264 -6.23 6.00 -16.98
CA PRO A 264 -7.01 6.48 -18.11
C PRO A 264 -8.29 7.18 -17.61
N GLU A 265 -8.88 8.03 -18.45
CA GLU A 265 -10.09 8.79 -18.10
C GLU A 265 -11.24 7.88 -17.63
N HIS A 266 -11.40 6.70 -18.24
CA HIS A 266 -12.43 5.72 -17.88
C HIS A 266 -12.18 5.01 -16.54
N ALA A 267 -11.05 5.23 -15.88
CA ALA A 267 -10.85 4.81 -14.49
C ALA A 267 -11.68 5.65 -13.51
N PHE A 268 -12.11 6.85 -13.91
CA PHE A 268 -12.95 7.75 -13.12
C PHE A 268 -14.42 7.54 -13.47
N SER A 269 -15.18 7.01 -12.52
CA SER A 269 -16.60 6.71 -12.72
C SER A 269 -17.48 7.38 -11.68
N ASN A 270 -18.62 7.89 -12.10
CA ASN A 270 -19.66 8.42 -11.22
C ASN A 270 -20.47 7.33 -10.48
N ARG A 271 -20.21 6.04 -10.79
CA ARG A 271 -20.78 4.88 -10.10
C ARG A 271 -20.09 4.60 -8.76
N HIS A 272 -18.85 5.04 -8.60
CA HIS A 272 -18.03 4.77 -7.43
C HIS A 272 -18.20 5.82 -6.33
N GLY A 273 -18.29 7.08 -6.73
CA GLY A 273 -18.41 8.21 -5.83
C GLY A 273 -19.83 8.36 -5.27
N LYS A 274 -19.92 8.95 -4.07
CA LYS A 274 -21.21 9.31 -3.48
C LYS A 274 -21.84 10.45 -4.28
N ASN A 275 -23.17 10.48 -4.35
CA ASN A 275 -23.94 11.54 -5.00
C ASN A 275 -23.58 11.75 -6.50
N GLY A 276 -23.11 10.71 -7.19
CA GLY A 276 -22.76 10.79 -8.61
C GLY A 276 -21.45 11.53 -8.90
N THR A 277 -20.58 11.71 -7.89
CA THR A 277 -19.24 12.27 -8.11
C THR A 277 -18.32 11.25 -8.79
N TYR A 278 -17.42 11.73 -9.64
CA TYR A 278 -16.44 10.90 -10.35
C TYR A 278 -15.32 10.47 -9.41
N GLU A 279 -15.07 9.16 -9.37
CA GLU A 279 -14.06 8.59 -8.48
C GLU A 279 -13.33 7.42 -9.15
N ALA A 280 -12.00 7.44 -9.04
CA ALA A 280 -11.14 6.30 -9.31
C ALA A 280 -10.79 5.59 -8.00
N ILE A 281 -10.78 4.26 -8.02
CA ILE A 281 -10.37 3.42 -6.89
C ILE A 281 -9.20 2.56 -7.35
N ILE A 282 -8.04 2.73 -6.71
CA ILE A 282 -6.82 2.02 -7.08
C ILE A 282 -6.20 1.30 -5.88
N THR A 283 -5.43 0.25 -6.16
CA THR A 283 -4.59 -0.47 -5.19
C THR A 283 -3.34 -0.97 -5.90
N VAL A 284 -2.30 -1.32 -5.13
CA VAL A 284 -1.16 -2.07 -5.66
C VAL A 284 -1.38 -3.56 -5.37
N GLY A 285 -1.11 -4.39 -6.37
CA GLY A 285 -1.18 -5.85 -6.29
C GLY A 285 0.09 -6.50 -6.85
N LEU A 286 0.22 -7.80 -6.61
CA LEU A 286 1.31 -8.63 -7.09
C LEU A 286 0.80 -9.65 -8.10
N ILE A 287 1.40 -9.72 -9.29
CA ILE A 287 1.11 -10.72 -10.32
C ILE A 287 2.35 -11.60 -10.55
N HIS A 288 2.09 -12.89 -10.71
CA HIS A 288 3.10 -13.92 -10.98
C HIS A 288 3.64 -13.85 -12.41
#